data_AF-A0A838GBB8-F1
#
_entry.id   AF-A0A838GBB8-F1
#
_cell.length_a   1.000
_cell.length_b   1.000
_cell.length_c   1.000
_cell.angle_alpha   90.00
_cell.angle_beta   90.00
_cell.angle_gamma   90.00
#
_symmetry.space_group_name_H-M   'P 1'
#
loop_
_entity.id
_entity.type
_entity.pdbx_description
1 polymer ?
#
loop_
_entity_poly.entity_id
_entity_poly.type
_entity_poly.pdbx_seq_one_letter_code
_entity_poly.pdbx_strand_id
1 'polypeptide(L)' 'TNSGQIKTGAPSRVDRVAKYNQLLRIEEELGDAAIYPGRKAFRA' A
#
# COMPACT_ATOMS: atom_id res chain seq x y z
N THR A 1 2.91 14.35 3.80
CA THR A 1 1.48 13.96 3.72
C THR A 1 1.42 12.52 3.25
N ASN A 2 0.52 11.70 3.83
CA ASN A 2 0.36 10.30 3.43
C ASN A 2 -0.58 10.22 2.22
N SER A 3 -0.11 9.66 1.09
CA SER A 3 -0.83 9.70 -0.19
C SER A 3 -2.12 8.87 -0.23
N GLY A 4 -2.22 7.81 0.59
CA GLY A 4 -3.42 6.98 0.74
C GLY A 4 -3.77 6.04 -0.43
N GLN A 5 -3.23 6.27 -1.62
CA GLN A 5 -3.46 5.43 -2.81
C GLN A 5 -2.17 5.25 -3.61
N ILE A 6 -2.06 4.10 -4.30
CA ILE A 6 -0.98 3.79 -5.23
C ILE A 6 -1.55 3.04 -6.43
N LYS A 7 -1.11 3.39 -7.64
CA LYS A 7 -1.44 2.67 -8.87
C LYS A 7 -0.18 2.00 -9.41
N THR A 8 -0.05 0.69 -9.22
CA THR A 8 1.16 -0.06 -9.60
C THR A 8 0.91 -1.24 -10.54
N GLY A 9 -0.29 -1.32 -11.14
CA GLY A 9 -0.66 -2.33 -12.14
C GLY A 9 -1.07 -3.68 -11.55
N ALA A 10 -1.32 -4.67 -12.40
CA ALA A 10 -1.80 -5.98 -11.95
C ALA A 10 -0.71 -6.78 -11.18
N PRO A 11 -1.09 -7.61 -10.19
CA PRO A 11 -0.16 -8.39 -9.37
C PRO A 11 0.30 -9.67 -10.10
N SER A 12 1.01 -9.53 -11.21
CA SER A 12 1.45 -10.67 -12.03
C SER A 12 2.91 -10.63 -12.46
N ARG A 13 3.44 -9.44 -12.75
CA ARG A 13 4.82 -9.26 -13.18
C ARG A 13 5.69 -8.84 -12.00
N VAL A 14 6.92 -9.37 -11.94
CA VAL A 14 7.84 -9.20 -10.80
C VAL A 14 8.08 -7.73 -10.46
N ASP A 15 8.23 -6.85 -11.45
CA ASP A 15 8.41 -5.40 -11.28
C ASP A 15 7.26 -4.77 -10.48
N ARG A 16 6.02 -5.24 -10.72
CA ARG A 16 4.82 -4.76 -10.04
C ARG A 16 4.61 -5.43 -8.69
N VAL A 17 4.79 -6.76 -8.64
CA VAL A 17 4.69 -7.56 -7.40
C VAL A 17 5.69 -7.07 -6.35
N ALA A 18 6.89 -6.66 -6.75
CA ALA A 18 7.87 -6.09 -5.83
C ALA A 18 7.34 -4.86 -5.07
N LYS A 19 6.50 -4.03 -5.69
CA LYS A 19 5.87 -2.87 -5.02
C LYS A 19 4.84 -3.32 -3.98
N TYR A 20 4.01 -4.31 -4.31
CA TYR A 20 3.06 -4.90 -3.36
C TYR A 20 3.77 -5.56 -2.18
N ASN A 21 4.81 -6.36 -2.44
CA ASN A 21 5.59 -7.01 -1.40
C ASN A 21 6.29 -6.01 -0.49
N GLN A 22 6.73 -4.86 -1.02
CA GLN A 22 7.30 -3.81 -0.20
C GLN A 22 6.25 -3.16 0.72
N LEU A 23 5.01 -2.98 0.26
CA LEU A 23 3.93 -2.49 1.12
C LEU A 23 3.61 -3.46 2.26
N LEU A 24 3.64 -4.77 2.00
CA LEU A 24 3.45 -5.79 3.04
C LEU A 24 4.56 -5.71 4.09
N ARG A 25 5.82 -5.56 3.69
CA ARG A 25 6.94 -5.38 4.64
C ARG A 25 6.81 -4.10 5.46
N ILE A 26 6.37 -3.00 4.84
CA ILE A 26 6.14 -1.73 5.55
C ILE A 26 5.00 -1.88 6.57
N GLU A 27 3.92 -2.57 6.21
CA GLU A 27 2.82 -2.87 7.12
C GLU A 27 3.30 -3.73 8.31
N GLU A 28 4.11 -4.76 8.05
CA GLU A 28 4.73 -5.61 9.07
C GLU A 28 5.66 -4.81 10.00
N GLU A 29 6.52 -3.95 9.44
CA GLU A 29 7.47 -3.12 10.21
C GLU A 29 6.75 -2.10 11.11
N LEU A 30 5.64 -1.52 10.63
CA LEU A 30 4.86 -0.55 11.39
C LEU A 30 4.02 -1.20 12.51
N GLY A 31 3.67 -2.48 12.40
CA GLY A 31 2.86 -3.20 13.38
C GLY A 31 1.59 -2.43 13.75
N ASP A 32 1.39 -2.16 15.04
CA ASP A 32 0.22 -1.44 15.56
C ASP A 32 0.08 0.00 15.04
N ALA A 33 1.16 0.60 14.50
CA ALA A 33 1.12 1.93 13.91
C ALA A 33 0.63 1.93 12.45
N ALA A 34 0.48 0.76 11.81
CA ALA A 34 0.03 0.66 10.42
C ALA A 34 -1.44 1.06 10.28
N ILE A 35 -1.76 1.91 9.29
CA ILE A 35 -3.13 2.37 9.03
C ILE A 35 -3.46 2.17 7.54
N TYR A 36 -4.40 1.26 7.26
CA TYR A 36 -5.03 1.17 5.95
C TYR A 36 -6.19 2.17 5.83
N PRO A 37 -6.12 3.19 4.96
CA PRO A 37 -7.11 4.26 4.92
C PRO A 37 -8.48 3.81 4.37
N GLY A 38 -8.54 2.70 3.61
CA GLY A 38 -9.78 2.20 3.01
C GLY A 38 -10.55 3.31 2.27
N ARG A 39 -11.85 3.47 2.59
CA ARG A 39 -12.69 4.52 2.00
C ARG A 39 -12.26 5.95 2.33
N LYS A 40 -11.54 6.18 3.44
CA LYS A 40 -11.03 7.51 3.82
C LYS A 40 -9.92 8.00 2.89
N ALA A 41 -9.41 7.15 2.00
CA ALA A 41 -8.45 7.54 0.97
C ALA A 41 -9.06 8.42 -0.14
N PHE A 42 -10.40 8.45 -0.25
CA PHE A 42 -11.13 9.30 -1.19
C PHE A 42 -11.66 10.54 -0.46
N ARG A 43 -11.53 11.70 -1.10
CA ARG A 43 -12.20 12.92 -0.63
C ARG A 43 -13.65 12.87 -1.10
N ALA A 44 -14.59 13.07 -0.18
CA ALA A 44 -16.00 13.30 -0.49
C ALA A 44 -16.22 14.78 -0.81
#